data_AF-A0A961NWL8-F1
#
_entry.id   AF-A0A961NWL8-F1
#
_cell.length_a   1.000
_cell.length_b   1.000
_cell.length_c   1.000
_cell.angle_alpha   90.00
_cell.angle_beta   90.00
_cell.angle_gamma   90.00
#
_symmetry.space_group_name_H-M   'P 1'
#
loop_
_entity.id
_entity.type
_entity.pdbx_description
1 polymer ?
#
loop_
_entity_poly.entity_id
_entity_poly.type
_entity_poly.pdbx_seq_one_letter_code
_entity_poly.pdbx_strand_id
1 'polypeptide(L)'
;TEVPETVKILLSQRLRWSFGMFQTAWKHRGAIRERAPVGLISIPDLVIFGYVYALLAPIADFFLVLLVWNHFFGATTGLVLTGGLADAAPVGFAYLALPLFEMFVAGYALKADKRESLWMLLLFPFQRFFYRQLLYFSVLRALVRALMGSFTGWGIKKRMRRDLLAMQEG
;
A
#
# COMPACT_ATOMS: atom_id res chain seq x y z
N THR A 1 15.84 -15.04 4.11
CA THR A 1 14.51 -14.76 4.70
C THR A 1 13.50 -15.65 4.01
N GLU A 2 12.84 -16.54 4.75
CA GLU A 2 11.82 -17.41 4.17
C GLU A 2 10.67 -16.57 3.62
N VAL A 3 10.35 -16.74 2.34
CA VAL A 3 9.26 -16.02 1.66
C VAL A 3 7.93 -16.51 2.27
N PRO A 4 7.00 -15.62 2.64
CA PRO A 4 5.73 -16.04 3.20
C PRO A 4 4.96 -16.93 2.21
N GLU A 5 4.66 -18.16 2.65
CA GLU A 5 4.00 -19.17 1.81
C GLU A 5 2.51 -18.87 1.57
N THR A 6 1.89 -18.00 2.38
CA THR A 6 0.46 -17.66 2.24
C THR A 6 0.18 -16.18 2.39
N VAL A 7 -0.84 -15.71 1.67
CA VAL A 7 -1.36 -14.33 1.72
C VAL A 7 -1.73 -13.91 3.15
N LYS A 8 -2.28 -14.83 3.96
CA LYS A 8 -2.61 -14.57 5.37
C LYS A 8 -1.38 -14.21 6.20
N ILE A 9 -0.25 -14.90 5.99
CA ILE A 9 1.02 -14.61 6.68
C ILE A 9 1.56 -13.25 6.23
N LEU A 10 1.54 -12.97 4.92
CA LEU A 10 1.98 -11.69 4.36
C LEU A 10 1.18 -10.51 4.95
N LEU A 11 -0.15 -10.59 4.94
CA LEU A 11 -1.03 -9.57 5.52
C LEU A 11 -0.77 -9.39 7.02
N SER A 12 -0.48 -10.46 7.76
CA SER A 12 -0.19 -10.39 9.20
C SER A 12 1.19 -9.77 9.48
N GLN A 13 2.17 -9.97 8.61
CA GLN A 13 3.47 -9.27 8.68
C GLN A 13 3.29 -7.78 8.38
N ARG A 14 2.59 -7.43 7.30
CA ARG A 14 2.33 -6.05 6.89
C ARG A 14 1.56 -5.28 7.96
N LEU A 15 0.53 -5.91 8.54
CA LEU A 15 -0.23 -5.35 9.66
C LEU A 15 0.67 -4.97 10.84
N ARG A 16 1.61 -5.85 11.22
CA ARG A 16 2.57 -5.57 12.31
C ARG A 16 3.49 -4.40 11.99
N TRP A 17 3.97 -4.29 10.75
CA TRP A 17 4.80 -3.18 10.33
C TRP A 17 4.04 -1.85 10.37
N SER A 18 2.82 -1.83 9.82
CA SER A 18 1.96 -0.64 9.87
C SER A 18 1.61 -0.23 11.30
N PHE A 19 1.36 -1.18 12.20
CA PHE A 19 1.14 -0.86 13.62
C PHE A 19 2.39 -0.31 14.30
N GLY A 20 3.56 -0.88 14.06
CA GLY A 20 4.83 -0.38 14.61
C GLY A 20 5.09 1.06 14.17
N MET A 21 4.88 1.37 12.89
CA MET A 21 5.01 2.73 12.37
C MET A 21 4.04 3.70 13.04
N PHE A 22 2.78 3.29 13.21
CA PHE A 22 1.78 4.11 13.91
C PHE A 22 2.13 4.35 15.38
N GLN A 23 2.57 3.31 16.10
CA GLN A 23 2.99 3.40 17.49
C GLN A 23 4.18 4.35 17.67
N THR A 24 5.18 4.25 16.80
CA THR A 24 6.34 5.16 16.78
C THR A 24 5.89 6.59 16.51
N ALA A 25 5.07 6.82 15.47
CA ALA A 25 4.55 8.15 15.16
C ALA A 25 3.74 8.75 16.32
N TRP A 26 2.89 7.94 16.97
CA TRP A 26 2.08 8.36 18.11
C TRP A 26 2.92 8.67 19.35
N LYS A 27 3.96 7.86 19.63
CA LYS A 27 4.90 8.09 20.73
C LYS A 27 5.69 9.38 20.53
N HIS A 28 6.11 9.65 19.29
CA HIS A 28 6.91 10.82 18.93
C HIS A 28 6.08 12.01 18.43
N ARG A 29 4.75 12.02 18.61
CA ARG A 29 3.90 13.14 18.17
C ARG A 29 4.26 14.48 18.82
N GLY A 30 4.89 14.47 20.00
CA GLY A 30 5.42 15.67 20.65
C GLY A 30 6.51 16.37 19.83
N ALA A 31 7.26 15.63 19.02
CA ALA A 31 8.30 16.17 18.13
C ALA A 31 7.73 17.13 17.09
N ILE A 32 6.43 17.00 16.73
CA ILE A 32 5.73 17.95 15.86
C ILE A 32 5.63 19.31 16.55
N ARG A 33 5.24 19.32 17.83
CA ARG A 33 5.09 20.53 18.63
C ARG A 33 6.43 21.20 18.92
N GLU A 34 7.47 20.40 19.11
CA GLU A 34 8.86 20.84 19.30
C GLU A 34 9.54 21.28 17.99
N ARG A 35 8.85 21.18 16.84
CA ARG A 35 9.38 21.50 15.50
C ARG A 35 10.68 20.76 15.15
N ALA A 36 10.88 19.58 15.72
CA ALA A 36 12.02 18.75 15.38
C ALA A 36 11.87 18.23 13.93
N PRO A 37 12.97 18.06 13.17
CA PRO A 37 12.92 17.57 11.78
C PRO A 37 12.15 16.26 11.62
N VAL A 38 12.29 15.33 12.58
CA VAL A 38 11.56 14.06 12.61
C VAL A 38 10.05 14.27 12.74
N GLY A 39 9.63 15.26 13.53
CA GLY A 39 8.21 15.59 13.70
C GLY A 39 7.61 16.31 12.51
N LEU A 40 8.36 17.21 11.86
CA LEU A 40 7.85 18.01 10.76
C LEU A 40 7.91 17.31 9.40
N ILE A 41 8.82 16.36 9.22
CA ILE A 41 9.03 15.69 7.93
C ILE A 41 8.50 14.25 8.01
N SER A 42 9.05 13.44 8.92
CA SER A 42 8.78 12.00 8.92
C SER A 42 7.36 11.64 9.34
N ILE A 43 6.77 12.34 10.31
CA ILE A 43 5.40 12.04 10.74
C ILE A 43 4.37 12.44 9.66
N PRO A 44 4.41 13.65 9.06
CA PRO A 44 3.54 13.99 7.95
C PRO A 44 3.72 13.09 6.73
N ASP A 45 4.97 12.78 6.36
CA ASP A 45 5.29 11.85 5.26
C ASP A 45 4.63 10.48 5.47
N LEU A 46 4.79 9.90 6.66
CA LEU A 46 4.15 8.65 7.03
C LEU A 46 2.62 8.72 6.94
N VAL A 47 2.00 9.80 7.41
CA VAL A 47 0.54 9.96 7.37
C VAL A 47 0.06 10.07 5.93
N ILE A 48 0.67 10.95 5.14
CA ILE A 48 0.27 11.26 3.77
C ILE A 48 0.52 10.06 2.85
N PHE A 49 1.75 9.57 2.76
CA PHE A 49 2.10 8.50 1.82
C PHE A 49 1.81 7.11 2.38
N GLY A 50 1.90 6.92 3.69
CA GLY A 50 1.65 5.63 4.32
C GLY A 50 0.18 5.26 4.42
N TYR A 51 -0.70 6.24 4.66
CA TYR A 51 -2.13 5.97 4.91
C TYR A 51 -3.06 6.74 3.98
N VAL A 52 -2.93 8.06 3.85
CA VAL A 52 -3.86 8.86 3.02
C VAL A 52 -3.79 8.43 1.56
N TYR A 53 -2.59 8.35 1.00
CA TYR A 53 -2.38 7.89 -0.37
C TYR A 53 -2.91 6.46 -0.58
N ALA A 54 -2.66 5.55 0.37
CA ALA A 54 -3.15 4.18 0.31
C ALA A 54 -4.70 4.09 0.32
N LEU A 55 -5.39 5.05 0.94
CA LEU A 55 -6.85 5.14 0.95
C LEU A 55 -7.41 5.86 -0.29
N LEU A 56 -6.68 6.82 -0.85
CA LEU A 56 -7.07 7.51 -2.09
C LEU A 56 -6.90 6.63 -3.33
N ALA A 57 -5.89 5.77 -3.34
CA ALA A 57 -5.59 4.88 -4.45
C ALA A 57 -6.77 3.98 -4.89
N PRO A 58 -7.51 3.26 -4.01
CA PRO A 58 -8.67 2.48 -4.43
C PRO A 58 -9.83 3.35 -4.96
N ILE A 59 -9.98 4.58 -4.47
CA ILE A 59 -10.98 5.53 -4.98
C ILE A 59 -10.62 5.94 -6.41
N ALA A 60 -9.35 6.26 -6.67
CA ALA A 60 -8.86 6.58 -8.00
C ALA A 60 -9.00 5.39 -8.97
N ASP A 61 -8.70 4.17 -8.53
CA ASP A 61 -8.87 2.96 -9.33
C ASP A 61 -10.36 2.72 -9.67
N PHE A 62 -11.28 2.99 -8.74
CA PHE A 62 -12.73 2.89 -8.99
C PHE A 62 -13.20 3.88 -10.06
N PHE A 63 -12.76 5.14 -10.00
CA PHE A 63 -13.08 6.13 -11.05
C PHE A 63 -12.51 5.72 -12.41
N LEU A 64 -11.31 5.13 -12.45
CA LEU A 64 -10.73 4.61 -13.69
C LEU A 64 -11.61 3.50 -14.29
N VAL A 65 -12.08 2.57 -13.47
CA VAL A 65 -12.99 1.51 -13.93
C VAL A 65 -14.30 2.08 -14.45
N LEU A 66 -14.89 3.07 -13.77
CA LEU A 66 -16.10 3.75 -14.24
C LEU A 66 -15.89 4.47 -15.56
N LEU A 67 -14.75 5.15 -15.75
CA LEU A 67 -14.39 5.82 -16.99
C LEU A 67 -14.25 4.83 -18.15
N VAL A 68 -13.54 3.72 -17.93
CA VAL A 68 -13.38 2.65 -18.92
C VAL A 68 -14.74 2.04 -19.27
N TRP A 69 -15.56 1.72 -18.26
CA TRP A 69 -16.91 1.21 -18.47
C TRP A 69 -17.76 2.19 -19.29
N ASN A 70 -17.75 3.47 -18.95
CA ASN A 70 -18.50 4.49 -19.69
C ASN A 70 -18.01 4.63 -21.14
N HIS A 71 -16.71 4.53 -21.38
CA HIS A 71 -16.15 4.59 -22.73
C HIS A 71 -16.65 3.43 -23.61
N PHE A 72 -16.69 2.20 -23.09
CA PHE A 72 -17.12 1.02 -23.85
C PHE A 72 -18.63 0.82 -23.90
N PHE A 73 -19.36 1.16 -22.82
CA PHE A 73 -20.77 0.82 -22.63
C PHE A 73 -21.68 2.05 -22.38
N GLY A 74 -21.14 3.26 -22.33
CA GLY A 74 -21.92 4.48 -22.09
C GLY A 74 -22.93 4.77 -23.19
N ALA A 75 -22.57 4.50 -24.45
CA ALA A 75 -23.46 4.63 -25.60
C ALA A 75 -24.63 3.62 -25.56
N THR A 76 -24.42 2.43 -25.01
CA THR A 76 -25.43 1.36 -24.95
C THR A 76 -26.33 1.43 -23.72
N THR A 77 -25.85 2.03 -22.62
CA THR A 77 -26.58 2.11 -21.34
C THR A 77 -27.40 3.40 -21.19
N GLY A 78 -27.25 4.38 -22.09
CA GLY A 78 -27.92 5.68 -22.00
C GLY A 78 -27.40 6.57 -20.86
N LEU A 79 -26.64 6.01 -19.92
CA LEU A 79 -25.90 6.69 -18.88
C LEU A 79 -24.59 7.23 -19.47
N VAL A 80 -24.70 8.19 -20.38
CA VAL A 80 -23.55 9.04 -20.70
C VAL A 80 -23.31 9.87 -19.45
N LEU A 81 -22.15 9.74 -18.80
CA LEU A 81 -21.75 10.61 -17.71
C LEU A 81 -21.44 11.99 -18.32
N THR A 82 -22.49 12.70 -18.72
CA THR A 82 -22.48 14.01 -19.37
C THR A 82 -22.18 15.08 -18.33
N GLY A 83 -20.89 15.25 -18.00
CA GLY A 83 -20.49 16.23 -16.98
C GLY A 83 -19.00 16.53 -16.91
N GLY A 84 -18.28 16.53 -18.04
CA GLY A 84 -16.87 16.94 -18.10
C GLY A 84 -15.84 15.80 -18.14
N LEU A 85 -16.28 14.54 -18.20
CA LEU A 85 -15.43 13.37 -18.45
C LEU A 85 -15.48 12.89 -19.92
N ALA A 86 -16.29 13.56 -20.75
CA ALA A 86 -16.68 13.11 -22.09
C ALA A 86 -15.56 13.25 -23.15
N ASP A 87 -14.56 14.10 -22.92
CA ASP A 87 -13.29 14.02 -23.64
C ASP A 87 -12.46 12.89 -23.03
N ALA A 88 -12.88 11.65 -23.32
CA ALA A 88 -12.33 10.43 -22.73
C ALA A 88 -10.82 10.25 -22.99
N ALA A 89 -10.30 10.86 -24.06
CA ALA A 89 -8.89 10.77 -24.44
C ALA A 89 -7.95 11.52 -23.46
N PRO A 90 -8.11 12.84 -23.21
CA PRO A 90 -7.23 13.55 -22.26
C PRO A 90 -7.40 13.09 -20.81
N VAL A 91 -8.61 12.72 -20.36
CA VAL A 91 -8.84 12.22 -19.00
C VAL A 91 -8.20 10.84 -18.81
N GLY A 92 -8.40 9.93 -19.77
CA GLY A 92 -7.75 8.62 -19.76
C GLY A 92 -6.23 8.73 -19.80
N PHE A 93 -5.69 9.65 -20.60
CA PHE A 93 -4.25 9.92 -20.65
C PHE A 93 -3.72 10.45 -19.32
N ALA A 94 -4.39 11.42 -18.69
CA ALA A 94 -3.96 11.96 -17.39
C ALA A 94 -3.92 10.86 -16.30
N TYR A 95 -4.89 9.95 -16.30
CA TYR A 95 -4.93 8.82 -15.37
C TYR A 95 -3.88 7.73 -15.67
N LEU A 96 -3.57 7.49 -16.95
CA LEU A 96 -2.54 6.53 -17.37
C LEU A 96 -1.12 7.11 -17.29
N ALA A 97 -0.96 8.43 -17.33
CA ALA A 97 0.33 9.10 -17.28
C ALA A 97 1.09 8.77 -15.99
N LEU A 98 0.42 8.77 -14.84
CA LEU A 98 1.05 8.48 -13.56
C LEU A 98 1.58 7.04 -13.47
N PRO A 99 0.81 6.00 -13.83
CA PRO A 99 1.33 4.64 -13.90
C PRO A 99 2.39 4.40 -14.98
N LEU A 100 2.29 5.07 -16.13
CA LEU A 100 3.33 5.01 -17.16
C LEU A 100 4.62 5.63 -16.62
N PHE A 101 4.52 6.71 -15.86
CA PHE A 101 5.64 7.32 -15.15
C PHE A 101 6.21 6.39 -14.08
N GLU A 102 5.38 5.73 -13.25
CA GLU A 102 5.83 4.72 -12.28
C GLU A 102 6.59 3.57 -12.99
N MET A 103 6.07 3.09 -14.11
CA MET A 103 6.70 2.03 -14.91
C MET A 103 8.03 2.50 -15.52
N PHE A 104 8.10 3.75 -15.98
CA PHE A 104 9.33 4.37 -16.48
C PHE A 104 10.40 4.46 -15.39
N VAL A 105 10.03 4.96 -14.20
CA VAL A 105 10.95 5.06 -13.05
C VAL A 105 11.43 3.66 -12.62
N ALA A 106 10.53 2.69 -12.55
CA ALA A 106 10.89 1.30 -12.24
C ALA A 106 11.85 0.71 -13.29
N GLY A 107 11.61 0.98 -14.58
CA GLY A 107 12.50 0.54 -15.66
C GLY A 107 13.87 1.20 -15.61
N TYR A 108 13.91 2.50 -15.29
CA TYR A 108 15.16 3.21 -15.08
C TYR A 108 15.94 2.65 -13.88
N ALA A 109 15.27 2.37 -12.76
CA ALA A 109 15.88 1.77 -11.58
C ALA A 109 16.45 0.37 -11.87
N LEU A 110 15.70 -0.49 -12.56
CA LEU A 110 16.17 -1.82 -12.96
C LEU A 110 17.31 -1.76 -13.96
N LYS A 111 17.31 -0.78 -14.87
CA LYS A 111 18.42 -0.56 -15.80
C LYS A 111 19.69 -0.07 -15.08
N ALA A 112 19.53 0.73 -14.03
CA ALA A 112 20.64 1.21 -13.21
C ALA A 112 21.25 0.09 -12.36
N ASP A 113 20.46 -0.92 -11.98
CA ASP A 113 20.93 -2.09 -11.26
C ASP A 113 21.47 -3.17 -12.22
N LYS A 114 22.78 -3.40 -12.19
CA LYS A 114 23.45 -4.36 -13.08
C LYS A 114 23.11 -5.82 -12.77
N ARG A 115 22.51 -6.11 -11.61
CA ARG A 115 22.19 -7.48 -11.17
C ARG A 115 20.79 -7.91 -11.55
N GLU A 116 19.91 -6.97 -11.87
CA GLU A 116 18.50 -7.24 -12.10
C GLU A 116 18.16 -7.19 -13.59
N SER A 117 17.24 -8.08 -13.99
CA SER A 117 16.82 -8.18 -15.39
C SER A 117 15.61 -7.30 -15.66
N LEU A 118 15.57 -6.66 -16.83
CA LEU A 118 14.39 -5.89 -17.29
C LEU A 118 13.14 -6.76 -17.43
N TRP A 119 13.27 -8.09 -17.48
CA TRP A 119 12.16 -9.03 -17.44
C TRP A 119 11.28 -8.85 -16.19
N MET A 120 11.84 -8.37 -15.09
CA MET A 120 11.09 -8.04 -13.88
C MET A 120 10.03 -6.96 -14.09
N LEU A 121 10.15 -6.12 -15.13
CA LEU A 121 9.10 -5.17 -15.49
C LEU A 121 7.78 -5.84 -15.88
N LEU A 122 7.80 -7.09 -16.36
CA LEU A 122 6.57 -7.84 -16.61
C LEU A 122 5.81 -8.18 -15.33
N LEU A 123 6.45 -8.11 -14.17
CA LEU A 123 5.78 -8.23 -12.88
C LEU A 123 5.09 -6.94 -12.46
N PHE A 124 5.35 -5.80 -13.12
CA PHE A 124 4.69 -4.52 -12.82
C PHE A 124 3.15 -4.58 -12.90
N PRO A 125 2.53 -5.11 -13.97
CA PRO A 125 1.07 -5.29 -13.98
C PRO A 125 0.62 -6.25 -12.88
N PHE A 126 1.36 -7.33 -12.60
CA PHE A 126 1.01 -8.26 -11.51
C PHE A 126 1.03 -7.56 -10.14
N GLN A 127 2.06 -6.75 -9.88
CA GLN A 127 2.16 -5.91 -8.69
C GLN A 127 0.97 -4.95 -8.59
N ARG A 128 0.58 -4.34 -9.70
CA ARG A 128 -0.48 -3.34 -9.71
C ARG A 128 -1.88 -3.93 -9.52
N PHE A 129 -2.18 -5.06 -10.15
CA PHE A 129 -3.52 -5.66 -10.11
C PHE A 129 -3.71 -6.65 -8.96
N PHE A 130 -2.66 -7.33 -8.49
CA PHE A 130 -2.78 -8.31 -7.41
C PHE A 130 -2.22 -7.78 -6.11
N TYR A 131 -0.95 -7.39 -6.10
CA TYR A 131 -0.27 -6.99 -4.87
C TYR A 131 -0.88 -5.72 -4.27
N ARG A 132 -1.24 -4.74 -5.09
CA ARG A 132 -1.87 -3.49 -4.62
C ARG A 132 -3.21 -3.73 -3.92
N GLN A 133 -4.01 -4.69 -4.40
CA GLN A 133 -5.30 -5.05 -3.78
C GLN A 133 -5.10 -5.69 -2.40
N LEU A 134 -4.06 -6.51 -2.25
CA LEU A 134 -3.66 -7.05 -0.96
C LEU A 134 -3.26 -5.94 0.02
N LEU A 135 -2.56 -4.90 -0.47
CA LEU A 135 -2.21 -3.75 0.36
C LEU A 135 -3.44 -2.94 0.79
N TYR A 136 -4.40 -2.69 -0.11
CA TYR A 136 -5.65 -2.02 0.24
C TYR A 136 -6.37 -2.76 1.36
N PHE A 137 -6.52 -4.08 1.21
CA PHE A 137 -7.14 -4.92 2.23
C PHE A 137 -6.36 -4.89 3.55
N SER A 138 -5.03 -4.93 3.50
CA SER A 138 -4.18 -4.86 4.68
C SER A 138 -4.36 -3.55 5.44
N VAL A 139 -4.39 -2.42 4.72
CA VAL A 139 -4.53 -1.08 5.30
C VAL A 139 -5.92 -0.90 5.89
N LEU A 140 -6.98 -1.28 5.17
CA LEU A 140 -8.35 -1.23 5.68
C LEU A 140 -8.50 -2.07 6.97
N ARG A 141 -7.98 -3.31 6.97
CA ARG A 141 -7.97 -4.16 8.15
C ARG A 141 -7.18 -3.55 9.31
N ALA A 142 -6.04 -2.90 9.03
CA ALA A 142 -5.24 -2.22 10.04
C ALA A 142 -5.99 -1.05 10.67
N LEU A 143 -6.61 -0.23 9.83
CA LEU A 143 -7.34 0.96 10.23
C LEU A 143 -8.57 0.60 11.05
N VAL A 144 -9.35 -0.39 10.59
CA VAL A 144 -10.50 -0.95 11.33
C VAL A 144 -10.07 -1.50 12.70
N ARG A 145 -8.95 -2.24 12.78
CA ARG A 145 -8.43 -2.75 14.06
C ARG A 145 -7.93 -1.65 14.99
N ALA A 146 -7.29 -0.61 14.45
CA ALA A 146 -6.84 0.55 15.21
C ALA A 146 -8.02 1.35 15.76
N LEU A 147 -9.07 1.56 14.96
CA LEU A 147 -10.31 2.24 15.37
C LEU A 147 -11.10 1.46 16.41
N MET A 148 -11.19 0.12 16.28
CA MET A 148 -11.89 -0.73 17.24
C MET A 148 -11.14 -0.92 18.56
N GLY A 149 -9.99 -0.27 18.76
CA GLY A 149 -9.19 -0.38 19.99
C GLY A 149 -8.65 -1.79 20.26
N SER A 150 -8.79 -2.71 19.31
CA SER A 150 -8.30 -4.09 19.44
C SER A 150 -6.79 -4.10 19.17
N PHE A 151 -6.02 -3.68 20.16
CA PHE A 151 -4.58 -3.93 20.23
C PHE A 151 -4.39 -5.43 20.47
N THR A 152 -4.67 -6.27 19.47
CA THR A 152 -4.44 -7.70 19.61
C THR A 152 -2.94 -7.87 19.80
N GLY A 153 -2.57 -8.16 21.04
CA GLY A 153 -1.20 -8.29 21.50
C GLY A 153 -0.41 -9.15 20.56
N TRP A 154 0.82 -8.72 20.33
CA TRP A 154 1.85 -9.47 19.64
C TRP A 154 1.76 -10.93 20.09
N GLY A 155 1.26 -11.82 19.23
CA GLY A 155 1.22 -13.24 19.53
C GLY A 155 2.67 -13.70 19.60
N ILE A 156 3.27 -13.63 20.80
CA ILE A 156 4.60 -14.15 21.08
C ILE A 156 4.56 -15.59 20.61
N LYS A 157 5.29 -15.90 19.52
CA LYS A 157 5.45 -17.29 19.10
C LYS A 157 6.11 -18.02 20.27
N LYS A 158 5.36 -18.95 20.87
CA LYS A 158 5.70 -19.83 22.01
C LYS A 158 6.93 -20.74 21.81
N ARG A 159 7.83 -20.44 20.86
CA ARG A 159 9.03 -21.24 20.55
C ARG A 159 10.24 -20.87 21.40
N MET A 160 10.52 -19.57 21.59
CA MET A 160 11.72 -19.14 22.33
C MET A 160 11.69 -19.47 23.84
N ARG A 161 10.50 -19.63 24.44
CA ARG A 161 10.37 -19.99 25.86
C ARG A 161 10.73 -21.46 26.13
N ARG A 162 10.58 -22.35 25.15
CA ARG A 162 10.88 -23.78 25.32
C ARG A 162 12.40 -24.03 25.27
N ASP A 163 13.07 -23.33 24.35
CA ASP A 163 14.51 -23.45 24.18
C ASP A 163 15.29 -22.86 25.38
N LEU A 164 14.80 -21.76 25.96
CA LEU A 164 15.41 -21.20 27.18
C LEU A 164 15.25 -22.09 28.42
N LEU A 165 14.13 -22.80 28.56
CA LEU A 165 13.93 -23.75 29.66
C LEU A 165 14.78 -25.01 29.47
N ALA A 166 14.94 -25.48 28.24
CA ALA A 166 15.82 -26.61 27.92
C ALA A 166 17.32 -26.29 28.17
N MET A 167 17.72 -25.02 28.12
CA MET A 167 19.09 -24.59 28.45
C MET A 167 19.31 -24.32 29.95
N GLN A 168 18.25 -24.29 30.77
CA GLN A 168 18.37 -24.14 32.24
C GLN A 168 18.29 -25.48 32.99
N GLU A 169 17.89 -26.55 32.30
CA GLU A 169 17.77 -27.91 32.87
C GLU A 169 18.90 -28.86 32.42
N GLY A 170 19.95 -28.37 31.76
CA GLY A 170 21.16 -29.11 31.38
C GLY A 170 22.42 -28.45 31.91
#